data_AF-A0A6C0H0L2-F1
#
_entry.id   AF-A0A6C0H0L2-F1
#
_cell.length_a   1.000
_cell.length_b   1.000
_cell.length_c   1.000
_cell.angle_alpha   90.00
_cell.angle_beta   90.00
_cell.angle_gamma   90.00
#
_symmetry.space_group_name_H-M   'P 1'
#
loop_
_entity.id
_entity.type
_entity.pdbx_description
1 polymer ?
#
loop_
_entity_poly.entity_id
_entity_poly.type
_entity_poly.pdbx_seq_one_letter_code
_entity_poly.pdbx_strand_id
1 'polypeptide(L)'
;MTDIFNEYNCKIIDKHLKYKVYRVSQKLLTSLLKHFIISPEFQRNLNKDKIEEIYKESNDNELWYNTHGNIILGSIEKENKKINYYILDGQHRIESLKFCKNEFVINVQLIFFDSMIDMKKYFKSINKNSNFEIEYQTTDNDYVQDIKIYIKKRLDKEFAKAFCKSTITLGNRYNLNEFVNLIDDTSIKLFYDSNEKEFDDGKFLYDTICDINDDTLGKFDKLENQNLYFNGIDKNVFDYQFILALKNIKWIDNLLDEDQLVIFDKIREKKPKISKKLSNAVWNKYIGKDNAIGKCFSCKEKISIQYFECGHLISHKNGGDTTIENLRPFCSQCNRHLGTANFNL
;
A
#
# COMPACT_ATOMS: atom_id res chain seq x y z
N MET A 1 0.51 36.65 -22.08
CA MET A 1 0.50 36.76 -20.61
C MET A 1 1.91 36.50 -20.10
N THR A 2 2.37 37.28 -19.13
CA THR A 2 3.72 37.13 -18.53
C THR A 2 3.61 36.03 -17.48
N ASP A 3 4.26 34.88 -17.72
CA ASP A 3 4.33 33.84 -16.69
C ASP A 3 5.40 34.17 -15.63
N ILE A 4 5.30 33.52 -14.47
CA ILE A 4 6.11 33.78 -13.27
C ILE A 4 7.61 33.89 -13.55
N PHE A 5 8.16 33.06 -14.43
CA PHE A 5 9.60 33.11 -14.71
C PHE A 5 10.04 34.35 -15.49
N ASN A 6 9.14 34.94 -16.29
CA ASN A 6 9.43 36.22 -16.94
C ASN A 6 9.39 37.38 -15.93
N GLU A 7 8.54 37.32 -14.90
CA GLU A 7 8.51 38.34 -13.83
C GLU A 7 9.84 38.42 -13.08
N TYR A 8 10.53 37.28 -12.94
CA TYR A 8 11.86 37.18 -12.34
C TYR A 8 13.00 37.25 -13.36
N ASN A 9 12.74 37.66 -14.62
CA ASN A 9 13.74 37.78 -15.69
C ASN A 9 14.58 36.51 -15.94
N CYS A 10 13.98 35.33 -15.78
CA CYS A 10 14.68 34.07 -16.05
C CYS A 10 14.99 33.92 -17.54
N LYS A 11 16.17 33.37 -17.86
CA LYS A 11 16.58 33.17 -19.26
C LYS A 11 15.79 32.02 -19.89
N ILE A 12 15.09 32.30 -20.99
CA ILE A 12 14.48 31.28 -21.84
C ILE A 12 15.58 30.63 -22.69
N ILE A 13 15.65 29.30 -22.67
CA ILE A 13 16.58 28.52 -23.49
C ILE A 13 15.87 27.75 -24.61
N ASP A 14 14.57 27.49 -24.46
CA ASP A 14 13.74 26.88 -25.50
C ASP A 14 12.29 27.39 -25.37
N LYS A 15 11.59 27.52 -26.48
CA LYS A 15 10.22 28.02 -26.54
C LYS A 15 9.44 27.38 -27.67
N HIS A 16 8.29 26.84 -27.30
CA HIS A 16 7.27 26.34 -28.21
C HIS A 16 5.91 27.01 -27.90
N LEU A 17 4.91 26.77 -28.74
CA LEU A 17 3.55 27.31 -28.55
C LEU A 17 2.93 26.85 -27.21
N LYS A 18 3.25 25.63 -26.78
CA LYS A 18 2.68 24.97 -25.59
C LYS A 18 3.63 24.86 -24.38
N TYR A 19 4.89 25.26 -24.52
CA TYR A 19 5.82 25.22 -23.39
C TYR A 19 6.98 26.20 -23.54
N LYS A 20 7.65 26.51 -22.43
CA LYS A 20 8.91 27.24 -22.38
C LYS A 20 9.88 26.52 -21.45
N VAL A 21 11.17 26.54 -21.76
CA VAL A 21 12.23 26.05 -20.88
C VAL A 21 13.05 27.22 -20.39
N TYR A 22 13.16 27.35 -19.08
CA TYR A 22 13.85 28.41 -18.37
C TYR A 22 15.09 27.87 -17.67
N ARG A 23 16.13 28.70 -17.60
CA ARG A 23 17.19 28.56 -16.62
C ARG A 23 16.83 29.31 -15.36
N VAL A 24 16.69 28.58 -14.27
CA VAL A 24 16.21 29.09 -12.98
C VAL A 24 17.26 28.77 -11.91
N SER A 25 17.60 29.74 -11.07
CA SER A 25 18.48 29.46 -9.94
C SER A 25 17.77 28.59 -8.90
N GLN A 26 18.52 27.71 -8.25
CA GLN A 26 18.04 26.83 -7.19
C GLN A 26 17.29 27.61 -6.10
N LYS A 27 17.82 28.74 -5.62
CA LYS A 27 17.17 29.59 -4.62
C LYS A 27 15.82 30.11 -5.10
N LEU A 28 15.75 30.59 -6.34
CA LEU A 28 14.50 31.09 -6.90
C LEU A 28 13.48 29.96 -7.02
N LEU A 29 13.86 28.82 -7.59
CA LEU A 29 12.98 27.66 -7.73
C LEU A 29 12.44 27.19 -6.37
N THR A 30 13.31 27.10 -5.36
CA THR A 30 12.94 26.70 -4.00
C THR A 30 11.98 27.71 -3.35
N SER A 31 12.20 29.01 -3.56
CA SER A 31 11.31 30.06 -3.09
C SER A 31 9.94 29.97 -3.76
N LEU A 32 9.91 29.80 -5.08
CA LEU A 32 8.66 29.67 -5.84
C LEU A 32 7.84 28.46 -5.42
N LEU A 33 8.49 27.33 -5.11
CA LEU A 33 7.81 26.13 -4.63
C LEU A 33 7.14 26.31 -3.27
N LYS A 34 7.71 27.13 -2.40
CA LYS A 34 7.14 27.39 -1.08
C LYS A 34 5.90 28.28 -1.14
N HIS A 35 5.83 29.17 -2.14
CA HIS A 35 4.88 30.29 -2.13
C HIS A 35 3.86 30.27 -3.27
N PHE A 36 4.19 29.67 -4.42
CA PHE A 36 3.43 29.86 -5.66
C PHE A 36 3.12 28.57 -6.42
N ILE A 37 3.94 27.53 -6.28
CA ILE A 37 3.75 26.26 -7.00
C ILE A 37 3.01 25.27 -6.09
N ILE A 38 1.95 24.70 -6.64
CA ILE A 38 1.06 23.75 -5.98
C ILE A 38 1.55 22.33 -6.30
N SER A 39 1.58 21.46 -5.29
CA SER A 39 1.71 20.02 -5.51
C SER A 39 0.31 19.48 -5.87
N PRO A 40 0.10 18.94 -7.09
CA PRO A 40 -1.19 18.36 -7.43
C PRO A 40 -1.56 17.21 -6.49
N GLU A 41 -2.86 17.01 -6.25
CA GLU A 41 -3.32 15.93 -5.36
C GLU A 41 -2.98 14.52 -5.88
N PHE A 42 -2.77 14.38 -7.19
CA PHE A 42 -2.33 13.15 -7.84
C PHE A 42 -0.81 12.94 -7.84
N GLN A 43 -0.06 13.84 -7.19
CA GLN A 43 1.39 13.75 -7.10
C GLN A 43 1.81 12.85 -5.92
N ARG A 44 2.87 12.06 -6.12
CA ARG A 44 3.35 11.09 -5.11
C ARG A 44 3.92 11.78 -3.86
N ASN A 45 3.84 11.12 -2.71
CA ASN A 45 4.51 11.57 -1.50
C ASN A 45 6.05 11.65 -1.66
N LEU A 46 6.66 12.56 -0.91
CA LEU A 46 8.13 12.65 -0.83
C LEU A 46 8.69 11.44 -0.06
N ASN A 47 9.70 10.80 -0.64
CA ASN A 47 10.40 9.67 -0.05
C ASN A 47 11.80 10.15 0.34
N LYS A 48 12.10 10.15 1.65
CA LYS A 48 13.36 10.66 2.19
C LYS A 48 14.56 9.85 1.70
N ASP A 49 14.47 8.53 1.69
CA ASP A 49 15.55 7.65 1.23
C ASP A 49 15.92 7.94 -0.24
N LYS A 50 14.90 8.14 -1.08
CA LYS A 50 15.09 8.51 -2.49
C LYS A 50 15.68 9.90 -2.67
N ILE A 51 15.34 10.86 -1.81
CA ILE A 51 15.93 12.20 -1.83
C ILE A 51 17.42 12.12 -1.48
N GLU A 52 17.77 11.35 -0.44
CA GLU A 52 19.15 11.14 -0.03
C GLU A 52 19.97 10.40 -1.09
N GLU A 53 19.39 9.40 -1.75
CA GLU A 53 19.99 8.69 -2.88
C GLU A 53 20.32 9.65 -4.03
N ILE A 54 19.34 10.44 -4.48
CA ILE A 54 19.54 11.45 -5.52
C ILE A 54 20.64 12.44 -5.13
N TYR A 55 20.64 12.92 -3.87
CA TYR A 55 21.67 13.83 -3.41
C TYR A 55 23.07 13.20 -3.49
N LYS A 56 23.23 11.96 -3.02
CA LYS A 56 24.50 11.20 -3.07
C LYS A 56 24.96 10.97 -4.50
N GLU A 57 24.06 10.55 -5.40
CA GLU A 57 24.35 10.32 -6.82
C GLU A 57 24.71 11.60 -7.56
N SER A 58 24.01 12.69 -7.27
CA SER A 58 24.30 14.00 -7.86
C SER A 58 25.68 14.50 -7.49
N ASN A 59 26.23 14.08 -6.35
CA ASN A 59 27.55 14.45 -5.84
C ASN A 59 27.80 15.98 -5.90
N ASP A 60 26.78 16.77 -5.56
CA ASP A 60 26.82 18.24 -5.62
C ASP A 60 27.26 18.79 -7.00
N ASN A 61 26.77 18.18 -8.09
CA ASN A 61 27.11 18.51 -9.47
C ASN A 61 25.91 19.06 -10.25
N GLU A 62 25.97 20.34 -10.66
CA GLU A 62 24.94 20.99 -11.49
C GLU A 62 24.65 20.24 -12.81
N LEU A 63 25.70 19.70 -13.44
CA LEU A 63 25.55 19.00 -14.72
C LEU A 63 24.66 17.77 -14.55
N TRP A 64 24.77 17.06 -13.43
CA TRP A 64 23.95 15.88 -13.15
C TRP A 64 22.47 16.23 -13.14
N TYR A 65 22.08 17.31 -12.47
CA TYR A 65 20.66 17.71 -12.41
C TYR A 65 20.08 18.06 -13.77
N ASN A 66 20.88 18.69 -14.63
CA ASN A 66 20.46 19.11 -15.97
C ASN A 66 20.50 17.98 -17.01
N THR A 67 21.31 16.92 -16.82
CA THR A 67 21.33 15.76 -17.73
C THR A 67 20.22 14.75 -17.44
N HIS A 68 19.64 14.76 -16.24
CA HIS A 68 18.54 13.87 -15.85
C HIS A 68 17.15 14.45 -16.17
N GLY A 69 17.08 15.29 -17.22
CA GLY A 69 15.87 15.93 -17.72
C GLY A 69 15.49 17.22 -17.01
N ASN A 70 14.53 17.96 -17.58
CA ASN A 70 14.03 19.19 -16.97
C ASN A 70 13.18 18.91 -15.73
N ILE A 71 13.10 19.87 -14.81
CA ILE A 71 11.98 19.94 -13.86
C ILE A 71 10.74 20.37 -14.64
N ILE A 72 9.63 19.64 -14.51
CA ILE A 72 8.41 19.93 -15.30
C ILE A 72 7.37 20.58 -14.40
N LEU A 73 6.93 21.78 -14.80
CA LEU A 73 5.81 22.49 -14.20
C LEU A 73 4.67 22.64 -15.22
N GLY A 74 3.43 22.52 -14.76
CA GLY A 74 2.23 22.86 -15.51
C GLY A 74 1.68 24.22 -15.08
N SER A 75 1.09 24.97 -16.01
CA SER A 75 0.32 26.17 -15.71
C SER A 75 -1.11 26.06 -16.23
N ILE A 76 -2.05 26.57 -15.45
CA ILE A 76 -3.46 26.72 -15.82
C ILE A 76 -3.88 28.16 -15.52
N GLU A 77 -4.37 28.85 -16.54
CA GLU A 77 -4.94 30.19 -16.40
C GLU A 77 -6.36 30.12 -15.82
N LYS A 78 -6.66 30.93 -14.81
CA LYS A 78 -8.01 31.08 -14.26
C LYS A 78 -8.74 32.26 -14.91
N GLU A 79 -10.07 32.28 -14.80
CA GLU A 79 -10.95 33.34 -15.30
C GLU A 79 -10.51 34.77 -14.89
N ASN A 80 -9.90 34.91 -13.71
CA ASN A 80 -9.35 36.18 -13.22
C ASN A 80 -7.96 36.54 -13.76
N LYS A 81 -7.49 35.89 -14.85
CA LYS A 81 -6.12 36.01 -15.41
C LYS A 81 -5.00 35.65 -14.43
N LYS A 82 -5.33 34.99 -13.32
CA LYS A 82 -4.35 34.46 -12.37
C LYS A 82 -3.92 33.08 -12.84
N ILE A 83 -2.60 32.86 -12.91
CA ILE A 83 -2.05 31.57 -13.31
C ILE A 83 -1.77 30.75 -12.05
N ASN A 84 -2.26 29.51 -12.02
CA ASN A 84 -1.82 28.51 -11.05
C ASN A 84 -0.67 27.70 -11.66
N TYR A 85 0.36 27.42 -10.87
CA TYR A 85 1.50 26.60 -11.25
C TYR A 85 1.50 25.31 -10.47
N TYR A 86 1.82 24.21 -11.14
CA TYR A 86 1.79 22.86 -10.59
C TYR A 86 3.09 22.13 -10.89
N ILE A 87 3.62 21.38 -9.93
CA ILE A 87 4.77 20.50 -10.20
C ILE A 87 4.29 19.16 -10.79
N LEU A 88 4.83 18.79 -11.96
CA LEU A 88 4.44 17.58 -12.69
C LEU A 88 5.53 16.51 -12.68
N ASP A 89 6.80 16.91 -12.69
CA ASP A 89 7.92 15.98 -12.51
C ASP A 89 9.11 16.67 -11.84
N GLY A 90 9.91 15.87 -11.13
CA GLY A 90 11.18 16.29 -10.53
C GLY A 90 11.10 16.67 -9.05
N GLN A 91 9.99 16.44 -8.36
CA GLN A 91 9.85 16.83 -6.95
C GLN A 91 10.98 16.36 -6.02
N HIS A 92 11.41 15.10 -6.13
CA HIS A 92 12.48 14.54 -5.29
C HIS A 92 13.83 15.16 -5.64
N ARG A 93 14.04 15.52 -6.92
CA ARG A 93 15.22 16.26 -7.38
C ARG A 93 15.23 17.68 -6.82
N ILE A 94 14.07 18.33 -6.71
CA ILE A 94 14.04 19.68 -6.13
C ILE A 94 14.26 19.64 -4.62
N GLU A 95 13.71 18.64 -3.93
CA GLU A 95 14.01 18.46 -2.51
C GLU A 95 15.48 18.12 -2.28
N SER A 96 16.11 17.33 -3.14
CA SER A 96 17.55 17.02 -3.02
C SER A 96 18.42 18.25 -3.25
N LEU A 97 18.02 19.18 -4.12
CA LEU A 97 18.72 20.45 -4.32
C LEU A 97 18.86 21.25 -3.03
N LYS A 98 17.93 21.16 -2.08
CA LYS A 98 18.02 21.88 -0.79
C LYS A 98 19.23 21.48 0.05
N PHE A 99 19.83 20.33 -0.22
CA PHE A 99 21.03 19.83 0.46
C PHE A 99 22.33 20.19 -0.27
N CYS A 100 22.24 20.72 -1.49
CA CYS A 100 23.39 21.15 -2.28
C CYS A 100 24.03 22.40 -1.66
N LYS A 101 25.37 22.42 -1.62
CA LYS A 101 26.13 23.51 -0.98
C LYS A 101 26.35 24.67 -1.94
N ASN A 102 26.51 24.34 -3.21
CA ASN A 102 26.69 25.29 -4.29
C ASN A 102 25.33 25.75 -4.84
N GLU A 103 25.27 26.99 -5.33
CA GLU A 103 24.09 27.48 -6.03
C GLU A 103 24.07 26.93 -7.45
N PHE A 104 23.03 26.18 -7.81
CA PHE A 104 22.88 25.64 -9.15
C PHE A 104 21.89 26.39 -10.01
N VAL A 105 22.12 26.34 -11.32
CA VAL A 105 21.14 26.73 -12.34
C VAL A 105 20.51 25.48 -12.93
N ILE A 106 19.18 25.39 -12.83
CA ILE A 106 18.41 24.22 -13.20
C ILE A 106 17.47 24.56 -14.35
N ASN A 107 17.33 23.64 -15.30
CA ASN A 107 16.35 23.78 -16.38
C ASN A 107 14.94 23.42 -15.88
N VAL A 108 14.02 24.37 -16.04
CA VAL A 108 12.60 24.22 -15.69
C VAL A 108 11.77 24.37 -16.94
N GLN A 109 11.02 23.33 -17.30
CA GLN A 109 10.06 23.34 -18.39
C GLN A 109 8.67 23.68 -17.86
N LEU A 110 8.14 24.82 -18.27
CA LEU A 110 6.78 25.26 -17.98
C LEU A 110 5.88 24.93 -19.18
N ILE A 111 4.87 24.09 -18.96
CA ILE A 111 3.88 23.67 -19.98
C ILE A 111 2.56 24.36 -19.70
N PHE A 112 1.94 24.92 -20.74
CA PHE A 112 0.65 25.60 -20.64
C PHE A 112 -0.49 24.63 -20.95
N PHE A 113 -1.44 24.51 -20.01
CA PHE A 113 -2.62 23.66 -20.15
C PHE A 113 -3.89 24.49 -20.11
N ASP A 114 -4.85 24.10 -20.95
CA ASP A 114 -6.17 24.73 -21.01
C ASP A 114 -7.06 24.26 -19.85
N SER A 115 -6.83 23.05 -19.34
CA SER A 115 -7.63 22.46 -18.28
C SER A 115 -6.81 21.54 -17.35
N MET A 116 -7.35 21.32 -16.14
CA MET A 116 -6.82 20.33 -15.20
C MET A 116 -6.85 18.91 -15.78
N ILE A 117 -7.85 18.60 -16.60
CA ILE A 117 -8.01 17.30 -17.25
C ILE A 117 -6.85 17.02 -18.19
N ASP A 118 -6.46 17.99 -19.02
CA ASP A 118 -5.35 17.83 -19.97
C ASP A 118 -4.00 17.71 -19.25
N MET A 119 -3.82 18.47 -18.17
CA MET A 119 -2.63 18.37 -17.32
C MET A 119 -2.51 16.99 -16.67
N LYS A 120 -3.62 16.42 -16.15
CA LYS A 120 -3.66 15.05 -15.62
C LYS A 120 -3.31 14.01 -16.69
N LYS A 121 -3.85 14.12 -17.90
CA LYS A 121 -3.53 13.22 -19.03
C LYS A 121 -2.04 13.26 -19.38
N TYR A 122 -1.45 14.45 -19.41
CA TYR A 122 -0.01 14.61 -19.63
C TYR A 122 0.82 14.02 -18.50
N PHE A 123 0.45 14.27 -17.24
CA PHE A 123 1.12 13.67 -16.09
C PHE A 123 1.10 12.13 -16.14
N LYS A 124 -0.03 11.52 -16.54
CA LYS A 124 -0.12 10.06 -16.74
C LYS A 124 0.82 9.58 -17.86
N SER A 125 0.95 10.33 -18.96
CA SER A 125 1.76 9.91 -20.11
C SER A 125 3.27 9.93 -19.82
N ILE A 126 3.77 10.95 -19.12
CA ILE A 126 5.20 11.08 -18.81
C ILE A 126 5.68 10.01 -17.81
N ASN A 127 4.78 9.50 -16.96
CA ASN A 127 5.07 8.47 -15.98
C ASN A 127 4.82 7.04 -16.48
N LYS A 128 4.32 6.85 -17.72
CA LYS A 128 3.93 5.53 -18.26
C LYS A 128 5.11 4.56 -18.45
N ASN A 129 6.33 5.07 -18.65
CA ASN A 129 7.55 4.28 -18.86
C ASN A 129 8.37 4.08 -17.57
N SER A 130 7.90 4.64 -16.46
CA SER A 130 8.49 4.40 -15.15
C SER A 130 7.96 3.07 -14.65
N ASN A 131 8.82 2.10 -14.32
CA ASN A 131 8.45 0.82 -13.68
C ASN A 131 7.91 1.00 -12.25
N PHE A 132 7.17 2.07 -11.99
CA PHE A 132 6.82 2.53 -10.66
C PHE A 132 5.33 2.74 -10.55
N GLU A 133 4.78 2.20 -9.46
CA GLU A 133 3.42 2.45 -9.01
C GLU A 133 3.20 3.95 -8.86
N ILE A 134 2.43 4.52 -9.80
CA ILE A 134 1.75 5.78 -9.56
C ILE A 134 0.93 5.53 -8.30
N GLU A 135 1.11 6.33 -7.24
CA GLU A 135 0.36 6.21 -5.97
C GLU A 135 -1.17 6.26 -6.18
N TYR A 136 -1.59 6.66 -7.38
CA TYR A 136 -2.97 6.84 -7.78
C TYR A 136 -3.26 6.23 -9.16
N GLN A 137 -3.53 4.94 -9.17
CA GLN A 137 -4.48 4.33 -10.10
C GLN A 137 -5.24 3.23 -9.37
N THR A 138 -6.21 3.63 -8.55
CA THR A 138 -7.26 2.68 -8.14
C THR A 138 -8.46 2.77 -9.07
N THR A 139 -8.57 3.86 -9.85
CA THR A 139 -9.69 4.16 -10.74
C THR A 139 -9.34 5.24 -11.77
N ASP A 140 -10.06 5.26 -12.90
CA ASP A 140 -10.09 6.36 -13.86
C ASP A 140 -11.10 7.46 -13.50
N ASN A 141 -11.87 7.30 -12.42
CA ASN A 141 -12.87 8.25 -11.94
C ASN A 141 -12.26 9.25 -10.95
N ASP A 142 -12.08 10.49 -11.41
CA ASP A 142 -11.55 11.62 -10.63
C ASP A 142 -12.35 11.89 -9.34
N TYR A 143 -13.67 11.72 -9.34
CA TYR A 143 -14.51 11.93 -8.15
C TYR A 143 -14.22 10.90 -7.06
N VAL A 144 -14.17 9.61 -7.43
CA VAL A 144 -13.82 8.53 -6.51
C VAL A 144 -12.41 8.71 -5.97
N GLN A 145 -11.49 9.16 -6.82
CA GLN A 145 -10.11 9.43 -6.41
C GLN A 145 -10.03 10.51 -5.34
N ASP A 146 -10.76 11.62 -5.48
CA ASP A 146 -10.78 12.71 -4.50
C ASP A 146 -11.29 12.23 -3.13
N ILE A 147 -12.37 11.43 -3.11
CA ILE A 147 -12.92 10.82 -1.89
C ILE A 147 -11.88 9.93 -1.21
N LYS A 148 -11.23 9.04 -1.96
CA LYS A 148 -10.19 8.15 -1.43
C LYS A 148 -9.02 8.91 -0.85
N ILE A 149 -8.60 10.00 -1.50
CA ILE A 149 -7.52 10.88 -1.00
C ILE A 149 -7.92 11.51 0.34
N TYR A 150 -9.15 12.00 0.45
CA TYR A 150 -9.65 12.58 1.69
C TYR A 150 -9.60 11.55 2.82
N ILE A 151 -10.21 10.38 2.62
CA ILE A 151 -10.29 9.29 3.61
C ILE A 151 -8.88 8.86 4.02
N LYS A 152 -7.98 8.62 3.06
CA LYS A 152 -6.60 8.22 3.33
C LYS A 152 -5.88 9.25 4.21
N LYS A 153 -5.97 10.54 3.89
CA LYS A 153 -5.31 11.62 4.64
C LYS A 153 -5.81 11.69 6.09
N ARG A 154 -7.12 11.53 6.29
CA ARG A 154 -7.73 11.54 7.64
C ARG A 154 -7.31 10.31 8.45
N LEU A 155 -7.42 9.11 7.87
CA LEU A 155 -7.02 7.87 8.51
C LEU A 155 -5.52 7.83 8.83
N ASP A 156 -4.65 8.36 7.97
CA ASP A 156 -3.21 8.45 8.26
C ASP A 156 -2.94 9.38 9.44
N LYS A 157 -3.62 10.54 9.47
CA LYS A 157 -3.45 11.52 10.54
C LYS A 157 -3.89 10.96 11.90
N GLU A 158 -5.01 10.22 11.94
CA GLU A 158 -5.68 9.85 13.19
C GLU A 158 -5.33 8.41 13.63
N PHE A 159 -5.14 7.50 12.67
CA PHE A 159 -5.04 6.06 12.93
C PHE A 159 -3.85 5.38 12.26
N ALA A 160 -2.84 6.10 11.77
CA ALA A 160 -1.67 5.51 11.06
C ALA A 160 -1.05 4.29 11.76
N LYS A 161 -1.03 4.26 13.09
CA LYS A 161 -0.41 3.16 13.86
C LYS A 161 -1.28 1.91 13.98
N ALA A 162 -2.59 2.03 13.77
CA ALA A 162 -3.50 0.89 13.67
C ALA A 162 -3.19 0.05 12.42
N PHE A 163 -2.81 0.69 11.31
CA PHE A 163 -2.42 0.02 10.06
C PHE A 163 -1.03 -0.61 10.12
N CYS A 164 -0.79 -1.63 9.29
CA CYS A 164 0.55 -2.19 9.12
C CYS A 164 1.37 -1.39 8.09
N LYS A 165 2.69 -1.32 8.29
CA LYS A 165 3.62 -0.59 7.39
C LYS A 165 4.08 -1.41 6.19
N SER A 166 3.99 -2.73 6.27
CA SER A 166 4.49 -3.63 5.24
C SER A 166 3.42 -3.89 4.19
N THR A 167 3.82 -3.90 2.92
CA THR A 167 3.01 -4.34 1.79
C THR A 167 2.91 -5.87 1.69
N ILE A 168 3.65 -6.61 2.53
CA ILE A 168 3.64 -8.08 2.54
C ILE A 168 2.55 -8.57 3.50
N THR A 169 1.50 -9.14 2.92
CA THR A 169 0.20 -9.51 3.50
C THR A 169 0.19 -10.70 4.47
N LEU A 170 1.25 -10.92 5.26
CA LEU A 170 1.32 -12.04 6.20
C LEU A 170 0.59 -11.79 7.54
N GLY A 171 0.11 -10.57 7.78
CA GLY A 171 -0.57 -10.16 9.02
C GLY A 171 -2.08 -9.94 8.85
N ASN A 172 -2.78 -9.91 9.98
CA ASN A 172 -4.23 -9.68 10.05
C ASN A 172 -4.61 -8.20 9.95
N ARG A 173 -3.66 -7.29 9.71
CA ARG A 173 -3.92 -5.85 9.58
C ARG A 173 -3.74 -5.40 8.14
N TYR A 174 -4.66 -4.58 7.65
CA TYR A 174 -4.47 -3.85 6.40
C TYR A 174 -3.29 -2.89 6.51
N ASN A 175 -2.56 -2.71 5.41
CA ASN A 175 -1.86 -1.44 5.24
C ASN A 175 -2.88 -0.38 4.79
N LEU A 176 -2.56 0.90 4.99
CA LEU A 176 -3.52 1.98 4.74
C LEU A 176 -4.04 2.01 3.29
N ASN A 177 -3.19 1.72 2.31
CA ASN A 177 -3.61 1.68 0.91
C ASN A 177 -4.55 0.49 0.64
N GLU A 178 -4.25 -0.69 1.16
CA GLU A 178 -5.14 -1.86 1.07
C GLU A 178 -6.51 -1.56 1.67
N PHE A 179 -6.56 -0.88 2.82
CA PHE A 179 -7.81 -0.51 3.46
C PHE A 179 -8.65 0.43 2.60
N VAL A 180 -8.06 1.51 2.10
CA VAL A 180 -8.75 2.49 1.23
C VAL A 180 -9.21 1.85 -0.08
N ASN A 181 -8.50 0.81 -0.55
CA ASN A 181 -8.87 0.07 -1.75
C ASN A 181 -10.04 -0.89 -1.57
N LEU A 182 -10.48 -1.16 -0.33
CA LEU A 182 -11.73 -1.90 -0.10
C LEU A 182 -12.95 -1.10 -0.58
N ILE A 183 -12.86 0.22 -0.54
CA ILE A 183 -13.89 1.14 -1.02
C ILE A 183 -13.63 1.33 -2.51
N ASP A 184 -14.21 0.53 -3.38
CA ASP A 184 -14.00 0.65 -4.83
C ASP A 184 -14.98 1.64 -5.49
N ASP A 185 -14.88 1.80 -6.81
CA ASP A 185 -15.78 2.67 -7.56
C ASP A 185 -17.23 2.24 -7.45
N THR A 186 -17.45 0.92 -7.38
CA THR A 186 -18.77 0.32 -7.23
C THR A 186 -19.35 0.71 -5.88
N SER A 187 -18.56 0.61 -4.82
CA SER A 187 -18.93 0.94 -3.45
C SER A 187 -19.35 2.40 -3.34
N ILE A 188 -18.55 3.33 -3.89
CA ILE A 188 -18.89 4.77 -3.84
C ILE A 188 -20.15 5.08 -4.64
N LYS A 189 -20.35 4.47 -5.82
CA LYS A 189 -21.57 4.66 -6.60
C LYS A 189 -22.82 4.17 -5.89
N LEU A 190 -22.73 3.02 -5.21
CA LEU A 190 -23.84 2.47 -4.44
C LEU A 190 -24.14 3.32 -3.20
N PHE A 191 -23.10 3.86 -2.56
CA PHE A 191 -23.24 4.64 -1.33
C PHE A 191 -23.94 5.99 -1.53
N TYR A 192 -23.63 6.73 -2.60
CA TYR A 192 -24.18 8.08 -2.82
C TYR A 192 -25.51 8.13 -3.57
N ASP A 193 -25.97 7.00 -4.13
CA ASP A 193 -27.17 6.89 -4.99
C ASP A 193 -27.33 8.05 -6.00
N SER A 194 -26.20 8.59 -6.46
CA SER A 194 -26.16 9.76 -7.34
C SER A 194 -24.86 9.78 -8.13
N ASN A 195 -24.93 10.37 -9.34
CA ASN A 195 -23.75 10.60 -10.18
C ASN A 195 -23.17 12.02 -10.01
N GLU A 196 -23.70 12.80 -9.07
CA GLU A 196 -23.32 14.20 -8.88
C GLU A 196 -22.54 14.35 -7.58
N LYS A 197 -21.35 14.94 -7.69
CA LYS A 197 -20.48 15.22 -6.54
C LYS A 197 -21.12 16.30 -5.67
N GLU A 198 -21.40 15.99 -4.41
CA GLU A 198 -21.81 17.00 -3.44
C GLU A 198 -20.58 17.56 -2.70
N PHE A 199 -20.80 18.70 -2.04
CA PHE A 199 -19.78 19.29 -1.18
C PHE A 199 -19.64 18.42 0.07
N ASP A 200 -18.41 18.03 0.42
CA ASP A 200 -18.04 17.22 1.60
C ASP A 200 -18.29 15.69 1.54
N ASP A 201 -18.57 15.08 0.39
CA ASP A 201 -18.70 13.60 0.26
C ASP A 201 -17.55 12.83 0.95
N GLY A 202 -16.30 13.21 0.67
CA GLY A 202 -15.14 12.56 1.31
C GLY A 202 -15.18 12.59 2.84
N LYS A 203 -15.73 13.67 3.42
CA LYS A 203 -15.92 13.81 4.87
C LYS A 203 -17.08 12.97 5.36
N PHE A 204 -18.23 13.02 4.69
CA PHE A 204 -19.40 12.23 5.06
C PHE A 204 -19.07 10.73 5.10
N LEU A 205 -18.46 10.20 4.04
CA LEU A 205 -18.04 8.79 4.01
C LEU A 205 -16.99 8.46 5.09
N TYR A 206 -16.07 9.38 5.37
CA TYR A 206 -15.11 9.21 6.47
C TYR A 206 -15.81 9.13 7.83
N ASP A 207 -16.76 10.02 8.10
CA ASP A 207 -17.53 10.05 9.34
C ASP A 207 -18.34 8.74 9.48
N THR A 208 -18.99 8.26 8.41
CA THR A 208 -19.69 6.96 8.39
C THR A 208 -18.75 5.79 8.71
N ILE A 209 -17.54 5.76 8.15
CA ILE A 209 -16.53 4.72 8.47
C ILE A 209 -16.17 4.75 9.96
N CYS A 210 -16.10 5.95 10.56
CA CYS A 210 -15.82 6.09 11.98
C CYS A 210 -17.00 5.60 12.84
N ASP A 211 -18.24 5.89 12.46
CA ASP A 211 -19.44 5.41 13.15
C ASP A 211 -19.51 3.87 13.12
N ILE A 212 -19.26 3.25 11.96
CA ILE A 212 -19.17 1.79 11.83
C ILE A 212 -18.05 1.23 12.70
N ASN A 213 -16.90 1.91 12.76
CA ASN A 213 -15.78 1.49 13.60
C ASN A 213 -16.17 1.48 15.08
N ASP A 214 -16.82 2.52 15.56
CA ASP A 214 -17.16 2.69 16.97
C ASP A 214 -18.23 1.68 17.40
N ASP A 215 -19.26 1.46 16.57
CA ASP A 215 -20.24 0.39 16.80
C ASP A 215 -19.59 -0.99 16.77
N THR A 216 -18.71 -1.26 15.80
CA THR A 216 -17.99 -2.53 15.70
C THR A 216 -17.11 -2.77 16.92
N LEU A 217 -16.41 -1.75 17.40
CA LEU A 217 -15.58 -1.82 18.60
C LEU A 217 -16.44 -2.11 19.84
N GLY A 218 -17.57 -1.43 20.00
CA GLY A 218 -18.52 -1.69 21.09
C GLY A 218 -19.15 -3.08 21.06
N LYS A 219 -19.39 -3.64 19.87
CA LYS A 219 -19.81 -5.05 19.68
C LYS A 219 -18.68 -6.01 20.04
N PHE A 220 -17.45 -5.71 19.62
CA PHE A 220 -16.27 -6.53 19.90
C PHE A 220 -15.98 -6.62 21.40
N ASP A 221 -16.11 -5.52 22.14
CA ASP A 221 -15.92 -5.46 23.59
C ASP A 221 -16.87 -6.39 24.36
N LYS A 222 -18.01 -6.76 23.77
CA LYS A 222 -19.01 -7.67 24.35
C LYS A 222 -18.81 -9.12 23.92
N LEU A 223 -17.92 -9.42 22.98
CA LEU A 223 -17.68 -10.79 22.53
C LEU A 223 -16.97 -11.61 23.60
N GLU A 224 -17.48 -12.82 23.84
CA GLU A 224 -16.73 -13.83 24.57
C GLU A 224 -15.56 -14.36 23.70
N ASN A 225 -14.42 -14.67 24.32
CA ASN A 225 -13.24 -15.21 23.63
C ASN A 225 -12.66 -14.29 22.53
N GLN A 226 -12.52 -12.99 22.80
CA GLN A 226 -11.94 -12.00 21.89
C GLN A 226 -10.57 -12.42 21.33
N ASN A 227 -9.78 -13.16 22.11
CA ASN A 227 -8.48 -13.70 21.73
C ASN A 227 -8.50 -14.61 20.47
N LEU A 228 -9.67 -15.04 20.00
CA LEU A 228 -9.83 -15.77 18.74
C LEU A 228 -9.75 -14.87 17.49
N TYR A 229 -9.82 -13.54 17.68
CA TYR A 229 -9.98 -12.56 16.60
C TYR A 229 -8.80 -11.60 16.47
N PHE A 230 -7.84 -11.61 17.40
CA PHE A 230 -6.65 -10.79 17.35
C PHE A 230 -5.43 -11.51 17.94
N ASN A 231 -4.24 -11.12 17.49
CA ASN A 231 -2.97 -11.61 18.01
C ASN A 231 -2.21 -10.47 18.70
N GLY A 232 -1.14 -10.76 19.45
CA GLY A 232 -0.32 -9.71 20.09
C GLY A 232 0.26 -8.67 19.12
N ILE A 233 0.42 -9.02 17.84
CA ILE A 233 0.89 -8.12 16.77
C ILE A 233 -0.18 -7.05 16.42
N ASP A 234 -1.43 -7.29 16.79
CA ASP A 234 -2.57 -6.44 16.47
C ASP A 234 -2.88 -5.43 17.59
N LYS A 235 -2.10 -5.42 18.68
CA LYS A 235 -2.32 -4.55 19.85
C LYS A 235 -2.57 -3.08 19.49
N ASN A 236 -1.82 -2.55 18.53
CA ASN A 236 -1.97 -1.16 18.10
C ASN A 236 -3.39 -0.83 17.59
N VAL A 237 -4.13 -1.81 17.07
CA VAL A 237 -5.51 -1.57 16.62
C VAL A 237 -6.38 -1.13 17.80
N PHE A 238 -6.20 -1.75 18.95
CA PHE A 238 -6.93 -1.43 20.17
C PHE A 238 -6.38 -0.18 20.87
N ASP A 239 -5.05 -0.01 20.90
CA ASP A 239 -4.42 1.19 21.46
C ASP A 239 -4.86 2.47 20.71
N TYR A 240 -5.16 2.35 19.41
CA TYR A 240 -5.61 3.44 18.54
C TYR A 240 -7.12 3.35 18.20
N GLN A 241 -7.84 2.43 18.82
CA GLN A 241 -9.31 2.27 18.72
C GLN A 241 -9.88 2.18 17.29
N PHE A 242 -9.12 1.64 16.34
CA PHE A 242 -9.55 1.55 14.93
C PHE A 242 -9.63 0.10 14.45
N ILE A 243 -10.67 -0.60 14.90
CA ILE A 243 -10.83 -2.05 14.74
C ILE A 243 -11.01 -2.50 13.29
N LEU A 244 -11.56 -1.64 12.44
CA LEU A 244 -11.76 -1.92 11.00
C LEU A 244 -10.44 -2.13 10.24
N ALA A 245 -9.29 -1.78 10.81
CA ALA A 245 -7.98 -2.10 10.25
C ALA A 245 -7.70 -3.62 10.19
N LEU A 246 -8.50 -4.46 10.85
CA LEU A 246 -8.35 -5.92 10.85
C LEU A 246 -9.02 -6.59 9.65
N LYS A 247 -8.28 -7.46 8.95
CA LYS A 247 -8.70 -8.16 7.72
C LYS A 247 -9.80 -9.19 7.94
N ASN A 248 -9.91 -9.71 9.15
CA ASN A 248 -10.93 -10.66 9.57
C ASN A 248 -12.23 -9.98 10.02
N ILE A 249 -12.33 -8.65 9.98
CA ILE A 249 -13.57 -7.91 10.21
C ILE A 249 -14.12 -7.47 8.85
N LYS A 250 -15.30 -7.96 8.48
CA LYS A 250 -15.95 -7.66 7.20
C LYS A 250 -17.04 -6.62 7.43
N TRP A 251 -16.82 -5.42 6.93
CA TRP A 251 -17.66 -4.26 7.22
C TRP A 251 -18.15 -3.50 5.97
N ILE A 252 -17.60 -3.80 4.79
CA ILE A 252 -17.96 -3.09 3.54
C ILE A 252 -19.44 -3.27 3.20
N ASP A 253 -20.02 -4.46 3.40
CA ASP A 253 -21.44 -4.66 3.13
C ASP A 253 -22.32 -3.79 4.05
N ASN A 254 -21.91 -3.61 5.31
CA ASN A 254 -22.58 -2.70 6.26
C ASN A 254 -22.43 -1.22 5.88
N LEU A 255 -21.33 -0.85 5.22
CA LEU A 255 -21.15 0.49 4.68
C LEU A 255 -22.16 0.78 3.55
N LEU A 256 -22.46 -0.22 2.72
CA LEU A 256 -23.33 -0.08 1.55
C LEU A 256 -24.81 -0.26 1.88
N ASP A 257 -25.10 -1.01 2.94
CA ASP A 257 -26.45 -1.29 3.43
C ASP A 257 -26.40 -1.44 4.95
N GLU A 258 -26.98 -0.46 5.65
CA GLU A 258 -26.95 -0.33 7.12
C GLU A 258 -27.54 -1.56 7.83
N ASP A 259 -28.45 -2.29 7.15
CA ASP A 259 -29.08 -3.50 7.67
C ASP A 259 -28.15 -4.72 7.65
N GLN A 260 -27.06 -4.68 6.86
CA GLN A 260 -26.06 -5.76 6.85
C GLN A 260 -25.22 -5.71 8.11
N LEU A 261 -24.97 -6.88 8.71
CA LEU A 261 -24.16 -6.99 9.92
C LEU A 261 -22.67 -7.05 9.60
N VAL A 262 -21.85 -6.40 10.42
CA VAL A 262 -20.40 -6.60 10.43
C VAL A 262 -20.07 -8.03 10.87
N ILE A 263 -19.24 -8.73 10.10
CA ILE A 263 -18.88 -10.13 10.34
C ILE A 263 -17.46 -10.23 10.94
N PHE A 264 -17.33 -11.01 12.02
CA PHE A 264 -16.06 -11.31 12.67
C PHE A 264 -15.60 -12.73 12.34
N ASP A 265 -14.55 -12.85 11.52
CA ASP A 265 -13.90 -14.12 11.23
C ASP A 265 -12.83 -14.44 12.28
N LYS A 266 -12.77 -15.68 12.75
CA LYS A 266 -11.69 -16.12 13.65
C LYS A 266 -10.36 -16.14 12.89
N ILE A 267 -9.29 -15.70 13.54
CA ILE A 267 -7.95 -15.84 12.97
C ILE A 267 -7.63 -17.34 12.91
N ARG A 268 -7.16 -17.79 11.74
CA ARG A 268 -6.70 -19.18 11.60
C ARG A 268 -5.47 -19.39 12.48
N GLU A 269 -5.55 -20.35 13.40
CA GLU A 269 -4.39 -20.78 14.15
C GLU A 269 -3.27 -21.17 13.20
N LYS A 270 -2.07 -20.61 13.41
CA LYS A 270 -0.89 -21.09 12.71
C LYS A 270 -0.63 -22.51 13.17
N LYS A 271 -0.82 -23.47 12.26
CA LYS A 271 -0.43 -24.86 12.51
C LYS A 271 1.02 -24.90 12.99
N PRO A 272 1.33 -25.58 14.11
CA PRO A 272 2.69 -25.75 14.58
C PRO A 272 3.55 -26.29 13.44
N LYS A 273 4.63 -25.58 13.12
CA LYS A 273 5.55 -26.06 12.09
C LYS A 273 6.25 -27.29 12.65
N ILE A 274 6.14 -28.43 11.95
CA ILE A 274 6.95 -29.61 12.24
C ILE A 274 8.41 -29.22 12.00
N SER A 275 9.17 -29.07 13.07
CA SER A 275 10.58 -28.70 12.98
C SER A 275 11.39 -29.81 12.30
N LYS A 276 12.50 -29.46 11.64
CA LYS A 276 13.39 -30.47 11.03
C LYS A 276 13.92 -31.45 12.08
N LYS A 277 14.16 -30.99 13.31
CA LYS A 277 14.55 -31.83 14.45
C LYS A 277 13.48 -32.89 14.76
N LEU A 278 12.22 -32.48 14.84
CA LEU A 278 11.10 -33.41 15.08
C LEU A 278 10.90 -34.37 13.91
N SER A 279 10.97 -33.87 12.67
CA SER A 279 10.89 -34.71 11.46
C SER A 279 11.98 -35.78 11.45
N ASN A 280 13.23 -35.43 11.72
CA ASN A 280 14.32 -36.39 11.83
C ASN A 280 14.10 -37.39 12.98
N ALA A 281 13.53 -36.95 14.10
CA ALA A 281 13.20 -37.84 15.21
C ALA A 281 12.12 -38.86 14.84
N VAL A 282 11.09 -38.45 14.10
CA VAL A 282 10.06 -39.35 13.54
C VAL A 282 10.71 -40.40 12.63
N TRP A 283 11.61 -39.99 11.73
CA TRP A 283 12.34 -40.94 10.88
C TRP A 283 13.14 -41.96 11.70
N ASN A 284 13.93 -41.47 12.66
CA ASN A 284 14.77 -42.31 13.50
C ASN A 284 13.95 -43.31 14.33
N LYS A 285 12.77 -42.91 14.82
CA LYS A 285 11.88 -43.77 15.64
C LYS A 285 11.19 -44.86 14.82
N TYR A 286 10.67 -44.53 13.63
CA TYR A 286 9.80 -45.44 12.87
C TYR A 286 10.46 -46.16 11.70
N ILE A 287 11.58 -45.64 11.20
CA ILE A 287 12.33 -46.24 10.09
C ILE A 287 13.74 -46.63 10.54
N GLY A 288 14.40 -45.79 11.35
CA GLY A 288 15.75 -46.04 11.86
C GLY A 288 16.75 -45.01 11.35
N LYS A 289 17.69 -44.61 12.21
CA LYS A 289 18.64 -43.52 11.96
C LYS A 289 19.57 -43.77 10.77
N ASP A 290 19.98 -45.01 10.58
CA ASP A 290 20.98 -45.38 9.55
C ASP A 290 20.33 -45.79 8.22
N ASN A 291 19.00 -45.75 8.14
CA ASN A 291 18.25 -46.12 6.95
C ASN A 291 17.98 -44.89 6.07
N ALA A 292 18.54 -44.89 4.85
CA ALA A 292 18.28 -43.86 3.85
C ALA A 292 16.89 -43.99 3.19
N ILE A 293 16.34 -45.20 3.16
CA ILE A 293 15.05 -45.56 2.56
C ILE A 293 14.20 -46.29 3.58
N GLY A 294 12.92 -45.93 3.65
CA GLY A 294 11.91 -46.61 4.46
C GLY A 294 10.62 -46.80 3.66
N LYS A 295 9.53 -47.12 4.37
CA LYS A 295 8.20 -47.31 3.78
C LYS A 295 7.22 -46.27 4.31
N CYS A 296 6.36 -45.77 3.42
CA CYS A 296 5.21 -44.94 3.79
C CYS A 296 4.34 -45.69 4.79
N PHE A 297 3.90 -45.00 5.84
CA PHE A 297 3.07 -45.61 6.88
C PHE A 297 1.73 -46.12 6.34
N SER A 298 1.16 -45.44 5.34
CA SER A 298 -0.11 -45.81 4.69
C SER A 298 0.08 -46.83 3.57
N CYS A 299 0.51 -46.38 2.38
CA CYS A 299 0.58 -47.21 1.18
C CYS A 299 1.77 -48.18 1.13
N LYS A 300 2.69 -48.13 2.11
CA LYS A 300 3.91 -48.96 2.18
C LYS A 300 4.92 -48.76 1.04
N GLU A 301 4.67 -47.84 0.11
CA GLU A 301 5.63 -47.44 -0.93
C GLU A 301 6.93 -46.88 -0.35
N LYS A 302 8.01 -47.00 -1.13
CA LYS A 302 9.34 -46.53 -0.70
C LYS A 302 9.35 -45.01 -0.55
N ILE A 303 9.92 -44.53 0.54
CA ILE A 303 10.18 -43.12 0.84
C ILE A 303 11.63 -42.95 1.28
N SER A 304 12.21 -41.78 1.07
CA SER A 304 13.58 -41.48 1.52
C SER A 304 13.57 -40.44 2.63
N ILE A 305 14.64 -40.42 3.43
CA ILE A 305 14.83 -39.43 4.50
C ILE A 305 14.83 -37.98 3.99
N GLN A 306 15.09 -37.78 2.69
CA GLN A 306 15.11 -36.48 2.04
C GLN A 306 13.71 -36.02 1.61
N TYR A 307 12.82 -36.95 1.24
CA TYR A 307 11.56 -36.64 0.54
C TYR A 307 10.29 -37.12 1.25
N PHE A 308 10.40 -37.70 2.44
CA PHE A 308 9.21 -38.06 3.21
C PHE A 308 8.55 -36.84 3.86
N GLU A 309 7.26 -36.97 4.13
CA GLU A 309 6.49 -36.00 4.90
C GLU A 309 6.07 -36.59 6.25
N CYS A 310 5.92 -35.75 7.26
CA CYS A 310 5.37 -36.15 8.55
C CYS A 310 3.86 -35.89 8.56
N GLY A 311 3.07 -36.96 8.50
CA GLY A 311 1.62 -36.91 8.62
C GLY A 311 1.17 -37.17 10.05
N HIS A 312 0.05 -36.57 10.45
CA HIS A 312 -0.54 -36.78 11.77
C HIS A 312 -1.51 -37.98 11.76
N LEU A 313 -1.56 -38.74 12.85
CA LEU A 313 -2.57 -39.78 13.06
C LEU A 313 -3.90 -39.16 13.48
N ILE A 314 -3.89 -38.26 14.47
CA ILE A 314 -5.02 -37.39 14.79
C ILE A 314 -4.72 -36.03 14.17
N SER A 315 -5.60 -35.54 13.30
CA SER A 315 -5.37 -34.27 12.65
C SER A 315 -5.38 -33.13 13.66
N HIS A 316 -4.62 -32.07 13.39
CA HIS A 316 -4.66 -30.86 14.22
C HIS A 316 -6.06 -30.26 14.30
N LYS A 317 -6.87 -30.39 13.23
CA LYS A 317 -8.27 -29.94 13.22
C LYS A 317 -9.10 -30.66 14.29
N ASN A 318 -8.75 -31.93 14.58
CA ASN A 318 -9.41 -32.77 15.57
C ASN A 318 -8.65 -32.80 16.91
N GLY A 319 -7.82 -31.80 17.19
CA GLY A 319 -7.09 -31.68 18.46
C GLY A 319 -5.83 -32.55 18.57
N GLY A 320 -5.29 -33.04 17.45
CA GLY A 320 -4.06 -33.82 17.47
C GLY A 320 -2.80 -32.98 17.63
N ASP A 321 -1.99 -33.30 18.63
CA ASP A 321 -0.74 -32.58 18.92
C ASP A 321 0.37 -32.88 17.90
N THR A 322 1.31 -31.95 17.76
CA THR A 322 2.53 -32.12 16.95
C THR A 322 3.64 -32.81 17.76
N THR A 323 3.39 -34.05 18.17
CA THR A 323 4.33 -34.89 18.94
C THR A 323 4.85 -36.06 18.11
N ILE A 324 5.98 -36.64 18.52
CA ILE A 324 6.57 -37.79 17.82
C ILE A 324 5.65 -39.02 17.88
N GLU A 325 4.77 -39.11 18.88
CA GLU A 325 3.74 -40.14 19.05
C GLU A 325 2.62 -40.03 18.01
N ASN A 326 2.20 -38.80 17.69
CA ASN A 326 1.11 -38.54 16.74
C ASN A 326 1.59 -38.45 15.28
N LEU A 327 2.90 -38.35 15.04
CA LEU A 327 3.45 -38.24 13.69
C LEU A 327 3.93 -39.59 13.13
N ARG A 328 3.77 -39.80 11.81
CA ARG A 328 4.32 -40.95 11.07
C ARG A 328 4.95 -40.51 9.74
N PRO A 329 5.88 -41.30 9.18
CA PRO A 329 6.46 -41.00 7.88
C PRO A 329 5.50 -41.41 6.75
N PHE A 330 5.10 -40.46 5.90
CA PHE A 330 4.25 -40.67 4.74
C PHE A 330 4.96 -40.26 3.46
N CYS A 331 4.50 -40.79 2.32
CA CYS A 331 4.77 -40.16 1.03
C CYS A 331 3.89 -38.91 0.86
N SER A 332 4.32 -37.99 0.00
CA SER A 332 3.60 -36.73 -0.25
C SER A 332 2.16 -36.93 -0.74
N GLN A 333 1.92 -37.97 -1.55
CA GLN A 333 0.58 -38.30 -2.04
C GLN A 333 -0.36 -38.70 -0.91
N CYS A 334 0.05 -39.65 -0.06
CA CYS A 334 -0.78 -40.08 1.08
C CYS A 334 -1.02 -38.94 2.07
N ASN A 335 0.01 -38.16 2.41
CA ASN A 335 -0.14 -37.06 3.36
C ASN A 335 -1.13 -35.99 2.84
N ARG A 336 -1.07 -35.67 1.55
CA ARG A 336 -2.04 -34.76 0.91
C ARG A 336 -3.44 -35.35 0.86
N HIS A 337 -3.57 -36.65 0.59
CA HIS A 337 -4.88 -37.32 0.55
C HIS A 337 -5.57 -37.33 1.91
N LEU A 338 -4.81 -37.50 3.00
CA LEU A 338 -5.33 -37.40 4.37
C LEU A 338 -5.87 -36.01 4.70
N GLY A 339 -5.19 -34.95 4.26
CA GLY A 339 -5.66 -33.57 4.41
C GLY A 339 -5.92 -33.18 5.87
N THR A 340 -7.20 -33.11 6.27
CA THR A 340 -7.63 -32.76 7.64
C THR A 340 -8.31 -33.91 8.39
N ALA A 341 -8.38 -35.10 7.79
CA ALA A 341 -8.94 -36.28 8.43
C ALA A 341 -7.93 -36.93 9.39
N ASN A 342 -8.43 -37.70 10.34
CA ASN A 342 -7.59 -38.61 11.12
C ASN A 342 -7.15 -39.77 10.23
N PHE A 343 -5.96 -40.30 10.48
CA PHE A 343 -5.54 -41.58 9.97
C PHE A 343 -6.24 -42.69 10.75
N ASN A 344 -7.20 -43.33 10.09
CA ASN A 344 -7.80 -44.56 10.58
C ASN A 344 -7.14 -45.73 9.85
N LEU A 345 -6.76 -46.76 10.60
CA LEU A 345 -6.14 -47.99 10.08
C LEU A 345 -7.14 -48.86 9.32
#